data_AF-A0A2H9QJW2-F1
#
_entry.id   AF-A0A2H9QJW2-F1
#
_cell.length_a   1.000
_cell.length_b   1.000
_cell.length_c   1.000
_cell.angle_alpha   90.00
_cell.angle_beta   90.00
_cell.angle_gamma   90.00
#
_symmetry.space_group_name_H-M   'P 1'
#
loop_
_entity.id
_entity.type
_entity.pdbx_description
1 polymer ?
#
loop_
_entity_poly.entity_id
_entity_poly.type
_entity_poly.pdbx_seq_one_letter_code
_entity_poly.pdbx_strand_id
1 'polypeptide(L)' 'MAKKKKGADKKGKKAHKNKPTSKKYKHYTLESGSVKRKQHCPRCGPGVFLADRKDRKHCGKCGYTEFSGKKE' A
#
# COMPACT_ATOMS: atom_id res chain seq x y z
N MET A 1 -15.19 -46.84 -23.02
CA MET A 1 -13.74 -46.52 -23.07
C MET A 1 -13.52 -45.15 -23.71
N ALA A 2 -13.63 -44.06 -22.94
CA ALA A 2 -13.33 -42.71 -23.44
C ALA A 2 -12.14 -42.17 -22.65
N LYS A 3 -11.03 -41.97 -23.36
CA LYS A 3 -9.70 -41.66 -22.86
C LYS A 3 -9.70 -40.44 -21.92
N LYS A 4 -9.29 -40.69 -20.67
CA LYS A 4 -8.88 -39.71 -19.66
C LYS A 4 -7.71 -38.87 -20.21
N LYS A 5 -7.96 -37.66 -20.70
CA LYS A 5 -6.89 -36.71 -21.05
C LYS A 5 -6.26 -36.16 -19.77
N LYS A 6 -5.19 -36.84 -19.34
CA LYS A 6 -4.23 -36.34 -18.35
C LYS A 6 -3.49 -35.13 -18.93
N GLY A 7 -3.23 -34.15 -18.06
CA GLY A 7 -2.06 -33.28 -18.10
C GLY A 7 -2.11 -32.11 -19.07
N ALA A 8 -2.60 -30.97 -18.61
CA ALA A 8 -2.15 -29.69 -19.13
C ALA A 8 -0.98 -29.22 -18.25
N ASP A 9 0.22 -29.36 -18.79
CA ASP A 9 1.46 -28.79 -18.30
C ASP A 9 1.30 -27.28 -18.07
N LYS A 10 1.46 -26.82 -16.84
CA LYS A 10 1.46 -25.39 -16.52
C LYS A 10 2.88 -24.81 -16.61
N LYS A 11 3.58 -25.04 -17.73
CA LYS A 11 4.85 -24.36 -18.03
C LYS A 11 4.54 -22.91 -18.43
N GLY A 12 4.49 -22.03 -17.44
CA GLY A 12 4.31 -20.58 -17.70
C GLY A 12 3.73 -19.77 -16.53
N LYS A 13 3.23 -20.40 -15.47
CA LYS A 13 2.74 -19.65 -14.31
C LYS A 13 3.92 -19.16 -13.48
N LYS A 14 4.23 -17.86 -13.58
CA LYS A 14 5.18 -17.19 -12.67
C LYS A 14 4.77 -17.51 -11.24
N ALA A 15 5.73 -17.91 -10.41
CA ALA A 15 5.49 -18.23 -9.01
C ALA A 15 4.77 -17.06 -8.31
N HIS A 16 3.68 -17.36 -7.60
CA HIS A 16 2.96 -16.36 -6.82
C HIS A 16 3.86 -15.92 -5.65
N LYS A 17 4.40 -14.71 -5.73
CA LYS A 17 5.15 -14.11 -4.64
C LYS A 17 4.18 -13.47 -3.67
N ASN A 18 4.12 -13.99 -2.44
CA ASN A 18 3.28 -13.43 -1.40
C ASN A 18 3.82 -12.05 -1.00
N LYS A 19 3.01 -10.99 -1.13
CA LYS A 19 3.41 -9.66 -0.66
C LYS A 19 3.21 -9.57 0.85
N PRO A 20 4.17 -8.98 1.60
CA PRO A 20 4.02 -8.82 3.04
C PRO A 20 2.79 -7.96 3.35
N THR A 21 2.10 -8.31 4.43
CA THR A 21 0.93 -7.57 4.90
C THR A 21 1.30 -6.14 5.29
N SER A 22 0.38 -5.20 5.05
CA SER A 22 0.62 -3.78 5.33
C SER A 22 0.77 -3.56 6.84
N LYS A 23 1.96 -3.11 7.30
CA LYS A 23 2.25 -2.81 8.71
C LYS A 23 1.71 -1.43 9.12
N LYS A 24 0.40 -1.22 8.99
CA LYS A 24 -0.28 0.07 9.24
C LYS A 24 -0.10 0.59 10.67
N TYR A 25 0.05 -0.32 11.64
CA TYR A 25 0.26 0.01 13.05
C TYR A 25 1.49 0.90 13.31
N LYS A 26 2.52 0.84 12.44
CA LYS A 26 3.74 1.65 12.58
C LYS A 26 3.54 3.15 12.36
N HIS A 27 2.39 3.56 11.83
CA HIS A 27 2.09 4.97 11.57
C HIS A 27 1.36 5.66 12.74
N TYR A 28 1.15 4.94 13.84
CA TYR A 28 0.61 5.47 15.09
C TYR A 28 1.73 5.55 16.11
N THR A 29 1.97 6.73 16.67
CA THR A 29 2.92 6.94 17.78
C THR A 29 2.13 7.29 19.04
N LEU A 30 2.49 6.65 20.14
CA LEU A 30 1.90 6.88 21.46
C LEU A 30 2.84 7.80 22.24
N GLU A 31 2.40 9.03 22.52
CA GLU A 31 3.11 9.95 23.40
C GLU A 31 2.20 10.28 24.57
N SER A 32 2.57 9.76 25.76
CA SER A 32 2.05 10.12 27.09
C SER A 32 0.54 10.44 27.12
N GLY A 33 -0.29 9.47 26.76
CA GLY A 33 -1.76 9.58 26.80
C GLY A 33 -2.43 10.10 25.53
N SER A 34 -1.67 10.52 24.51
CA SER A 34 -2.20 11.01 23.24
C SER A 34 -1.71 10.17 22.04
N VAL A 35 -2.62 9.90 21.08
CA VAL A 35 -2.31 9.16 19.85
C VAL A 35 -2.00 10.16 18.73
N LYS A 36 -0.72 10.36 18.41
CA LYS A 36 -0.33 11.15 17.23
C LYS A 36 -0.44 10.27 15.98
N ARG A 37 -1.22 10.74 15.01
CA ARG A 37 -1.41 10.09 13.71
C ARG A 37 -0.53 10.79 12.68
N LYS A 38 0.17 10.02 11.83
CA LYS A 38 0.88 10.59 10.67
C LYS A 38 -0.10 11.25 9.69
N GLN A 39 0.44 12.06 8.76
CA GLN A 39 -0.37 12.79 7.79
C GLN A 39 -1.32 11.86 7.02
N HIS A 40 -2.58 12.29 6.99
CA HIS A 40 -3.69 11.59 6.38
C HIS A 40 -4.17 12.37 5.16
N CYS A 41 -4.75 11.68 4.19
CA CYS A 41 -5.23 12.34 2.98
C CYS A 41 -6.47 13.20 3.30
N PRO A 42 -6.48 14.51 2.97
CA PRO A 42 -7.62 15.40 3.23
C PRO A 42 -8.88 14.98 2.45
N ARG A 43 -8.71 14.27 1.33
CA ARG A 43 -9.82 13.79 0.49
C ARG A 43 -10.38 12.43 0.90
N CYS A 44 -9.59 11.59 1.56
CA CYS A 44 -10.02 10.23 1.94
C CYS A 44 -10.39 10.08 3.41
N GLY A 45 -10.06 11.07 4.23
CA GLY A 45 -10.39 11.09 5.65
C GLY A 45 -9.40 10.31 6.54
N PRO A 46 -9.69 10.26 7.85
CA PRO A 46 -8.82 9.64 8.84
C PRO A 46 -8.71 8.13 8.59
N GLY A 47 -7.47 7.63 8.60
CA GLY A 47 -7.15 6.20 8.38
C GLY A 47 -6.49 5.88 7.03
N VAL A 48 -6.46 6.84 6.10
CA VAL A 48 -5.67 6.74 4.86
C VAL A 48 -4.40 7.57 4.99
N PHE A 49 -3.30 6.89 5.31
CA PHE A 49 -1.98 7.50 5.40
C PHE A 49 -1.42 7.83 4.02
N LEU A 50 -0.78 8.98 3.93
CA LEU A 50 0.02 9.36 2.77
C LEU A 50 1.33 8.56 2.78
N ALA A 51 1.73 8.05 1.62
CA ALA A 51 3.03 7.42 1.45
C ALA A 51 4.09 8.51 1.31
N ASP A 52 4.84 8.75 2.38
CA ASP A 52 6.01 9.63 2.38
C ASP A 52 7.15 9.00 1.56
N ARG A 53 7.45 9.62 0.42
CA ARG A 53 8.66 9.40 -0.38
C ARG A 53 9.46 10.70 -0.38
N LYS A 54 10.73 10.65 -0.76
CA LYS A 54 11.68 11.77 -0.68
C LYS A 54 11.13 13.08 -1.28
N ASP A 55 10.41 12.96 -2.40
CA ASP A 55 9.99 14.13 -3.19
C ASP A 55 8.47 14.33 -3.21
N ARG A 56 7.70 13.38 -2.64
CA ARG A 56 6.24 13.40 -2.70
C ARG A 56 5.56 12.59 -1.60
N LYS A 57 4.37 13.04 -1.22
CA LYS A 57 3.41 12.33 -0.38
C LYS A 57 2.26 11.88 -1.25
N HIS A 58 2.03 10.57 -1.35
CA HIS A 58 1.01 10.03 -2.25
C HIS A 58 -0.04 9.21 -1.51
N CYS A 59 -1.32 9.54 -1.71
CA CYS A 59 -2.46 8.77 -1.28
C CYS A 59 -2.77 7.62 -2.25
N GLY A 60 -2.59 6.38 -1.80
CA GLY A 60 -2.89 5.19 -2.61
C GLY A 60 -4.36 4.94 -2.89
N LYS A 61 -5.30 5.66 -2.24
CA LYS A 61 -6.76 5.48 -2.44
C LYS A 61 -7.34 6.42 -3.49
N CYS A 62 -6.99 7.71 -3.47
CA CYS A 62 -7.57 8.73 -4.36
C CYS A 62 -6.58 9.35 -5.36
N GLY A 63 -5.32 8.89 -5.39
CA GLY A 63 -4.32 9.46 -6.31
C GLY A 63 -3.78 10.82 -5.90
N TYR A 64 -4.23 11.39 -4.77
CA TYR A 64 -3.70 12.67 -4.28
C TYR A 64 -2.20 12.59 -4.06
N THR A 65 -1.47 13.54 -4.62
CA THR A 65 -0.02 13.62 -4.48
C THR A 65 0.35 15.05 -4.12
N GLU A 66 0.97 15.24 -2.96
CA GLU A 66 1.61 16.49 -2.58
C GLU A 66 3.10 16.36 -2.87
N PHE A 67 3.64 17.23 -3.71
CA PHE A 67 5.08 17.27 -3.95
C PHE A 67 5.68 18.25 -2.93
N SER A 68 6.57 17.75 -2.08
CA SER A 68 7.32 18.57 -1.11
C SER A 68 8.55 19.22 -1.76
N GLY A 69 8.57 19.32 -3.08
CA GLY A 69 9.53 20.15 -3.79
C GLY A 69 9.15 21.61 -3.58
N LYS A 70 10.07 22.38 -3.00
CA LYS A 70 10.07 23.84 -3.07
C LYS A 70 9.66 24.24 -4.49
N LYS A 71 8.48 24.83 -4.63
CA LYS A 71 8.24 25.78 -5.72
C LYS A 71 8.81 27.09 -5.21
N GLU A 72 9.92 27.51 -5.80
CA GLU A 72 10.19 28.94 -5.98
C GLU A 72 9.08 29.54 -6.85
#